data_AF-A0A9D7DF89-F1
#
_entry.id   AF-A0A9D7DF89-F1
#
_cell.length_a   1.000
_cell.length_b   1.000
_cell.length_c   1.000
_cell.angle_alpha   90.00
_cell.angle_beta   90.00
_cell.angle_gamma   90.00
#
_symmetry.space_group_name_H-M   'P 1'
#
loop_
_entity.id
_entity.type
_entity.pdbx_description
1 polymer ?
#
loop_
_entity_poly.entity_id
_entity_poly.type
_entity_poly.pdbx_seq_one_letter_code
_entity_poly.pdbx_strand_id
1 'polypeptide(L)'
;MRSTVLNRLLAATLLVFGLQQVGHAQATEPSLYAVRVAGLTSEERDAVVHELARTGEARMAFACVPAGVMVFEPTPNRNRDAVVLSVANVLEARTHRERILEIPLSLADAEAACAEARNR
;
A
#
# COMPACT_ATOMS: atom_id res chain seq x y z
N MET A 1 2.89 -29.27 65.13
CA MET A 1 2.67 -27.94 64.50
C MET A 1 3.95 -27.50 63.80
N ARG A 2 4.22 -28.05 62.63
CA ARG A 2 5.38 -27.80 61.77
C ARG A 2 4.96 -28.26 60.37
N SER A 3 4.45 -27.35 59.53
CA SER A 3 4.36 -27.51 58.06
C SER A 3 3.57 -26.38 57.38
N THR A 4 3.70 -25.13 57.84
CA THR A 4 3.09 -23.94 57.18
C THR A 4 4.10 -23.05 56.45
N VAL A 5 5.36 -23.49 56.31
CA VAL A 5 6.43 -22.69 55.67
C VAL A 5 6.76 -23.18 54.24
N LEU A 6 6.29 -24.36 53.84
CA LEU A 6 6.66 -24.98 52.55
C LEU A 6 5.85 -24.46 51.34
N ASN A 7 4.88 -23.55 51.54
CA ASN A 7 3.99 -23.08 50.47
C ASN A 7 4.28 -21.66 49.98
N ARG A 8 5.42 -21.04 50.38
CA ARG A 8 5.80 -19.67 49.99
C ARG A 8 7.06 -19.57 49.12
N LEU A 9 7.70 -20.70 48.80
CA LEU A 9 8.91 -20.75 47.96
C LEU A 9 8.63 -21.09 46.48
N LEU A 10 7.36 -21.22 46.08
CA LEU A 10 6.95 -21.50 44.69
C LEU A 10 6.35 -20.30 43.95
N ALA A 11 6.35 -19.11 44.57
CA ALA A 11 5.80 -17.90 43.96
C ALA A 11 6.87 -16.88 43.52
N ALA A 12 8.16 -17.24 43.62
CA ALA A 12 9.31 -16.34 43.42
C ALA A 12 10.19 -16.71 42.21
N THR A 13 9.62 -17.37 41.21
CA THR A 13 10.11 -17.44 39.82
C THR A 13 9.11 -16.68 38.95
N LEU A 14 8.92 -15.37 39.18
CA LEU A 14 9.73 -14.32 38.55
C LEU A 14 10.06 -14.73 37.11
N LEU A 15 9.14 -14.47 36.18
CA LEU A 15 9.02 -13.16 35.51
C LEU A 15 10.33 -12.71 34.80
N VAL A 16 11.12 -13.63 34.23
CA VAL A 16 12.34 -13.29 33.46
C VAL A 16 12.39 -13.99 32.09
N PHE A 17 11.25 -14.12 31.44
CA PHE A 17 11.15 -14.29 29.98
C PHE A 17 9.91 -13.50 29.55
N GLY A 18 9.90 -12.17 29.68
CA GLY A 18 10.86 -11.33 28.97
C GLY A 18 10.41 -11.24 27.51
N LEU A 19 9.24 -10.62 27.32
CA LEU A 19 8.88 -9.81 26.16
C LEU A 19 9.73 -10.08 24.92
N GLN A 20 9.42 -11.14 24.18
CA GLN A 20 9.72 -11.13 22.76
C GLN A 20 8.75 -10.12 22.14
N GLN A 21 9.17 -8.86 22.18
CA GLN A 21 8.56 -7.82 21.38
C GLN A 21 8.55 -8.32 19.95
N VAL A 22 7.36 -8.68 19.48
CA VAL A 22 7.06 -8.80 18.06
C VAL A 22 7.22 -7.39 17.51
N GLY A 23 8.46 -6.98 17.27
CA GLY A 23 8.75 -5.97 16.29
C GLY A 23 8.31 -6.57 14.97
N HIS A 24 7.03 -6.45 14.65
CA HIS A 24 6.65 -6.26 13.27
C HIS A 24 7.43 -5.02 12.86
N ALA A 25 8.61 -5.26 12.29
CA ALA A 25 9.16 -4.38 11.30
C ALA A 25 7.96 -4.10 10.40
N GLN A 26 7.37 -2.91 10.57
CA GLN A 26 6.62 -2.30 9.52
C GLN A 26 7.68 -2.17 8.44
N ALA A 27 7.82 -3.23 7.63
CA ALA A 27 8.40 -3.12 6.33
C ALA A 27 7.51 -2.06 5.70
N THR A 28 7.99 -0.81 5.74
CA THR A 28 7.35 0.32 5.10
C THR A 28 7.09 -0.20 3.70
N GLU A 29 5.82 -0.50 3.38
CA GLU A 29 5.49 -0.93 2.04
C GLU A 29 6.15 0.07 1.10
N PRO A 30 6.85 -0.40 0.04
CA PRO A 30 7.53 0.48 -0.89
C PRO A 30 6.53 1.54 -1.28
N SER A 31 6.79 2.79 -0.90
CA SER A 31 5.78 3.82 -0.70
C SER A 31 4.81 3.95 -1.89
N LEU A 32 3.73 3.17 -1.86
CA LEU A 32 2.83 3.04 -3.00
C LEU A 32 2.01 4.32 -3.09
N TYR A 33 1.68 4.67 -4.33
CA TYR A 33 0.71 5.71 -4.64
C TYR A 33 -0.46 5.08 -5.37
N ALA A 34 -1.62 5.04 -4.71
CA ALA A 34 -2.83 4.46 -5.27
C ALA A 34 -3.85 5.57 -5.55
N VAL A 35 -4.49 5.47 -6.71
CA VAL A 35 -5.53 6.40 -7.13
C VAL A 35 -6.73 5.64 -7.67
N ARG A 36 -7.91 6.23 -7.47
CA ARG A 36 -9.13 5.90 -8.19
C ARG A 36 -9.35 6.93 -9.29
N VAL A 37 -9.60 6.47 -10.50
CA VAL A 37 -10.00 7.29 -11.64
C VAL A 37 -11.41 6.86 -12.05
N ALA A 38 -12.39 7.73 -11.82
CA ALA A 38 -13.78 7.46 -12.19
C ALA A 38 -13.93 7.30 -13.70
N GLY A 39 -14.47 6.17 -14.16
CA GLY A 39 -14.61 5.88 -15.60
C GLY A 39 -13.27 5.76 -16.33
N LEU A 40 -12.24 5.23 -15.66
CA LEU A 40 -10.96 4.90 -16.28
C LEU A 40 -11.18 4.01 -17.51
N THR A 41 -10.57 4.35 -18.64
CA THR A 41 -10.56 3.50 -19.82
C THR A 41 -9.21 2.79 -20.01
N SER A 42 -9.19 1.78 -20.89
CA SER A 42 -7.94 1.10 -21.24
C SER A 42 -6.98 2.05 -21.97
N GLU A 43 -7.51 2.93 -22.83
CA GLU A 43 -6.73 3.93 -23.55
C GLU A 43 -6.08 4.93 -22.60
N GLU A 44 -6.81 5.41 -21.60
CA GLU A 44 -6.26 6.32 -20.57
C GLU A 44 -5.18 5.64 -19.74
N ARG A 45 -5.41 4.41 -19.28
CA ARG A 45 -4.41 3.59 -18.60
C ARG A 45 -3.14 3.47 -19.45
N ASP A 46 -3.28 3.08 -20.71
CA ASP A 46 -2.13 2.83 -21.60
C ASP A 46 -1.36 4.12 -21.90
N ALA A 47 -2.06 5.24 -22.06
CA ALA A 47 -1.44 6.56 -22.24
C ALA A 47 -0.63 6.98 -21.02
N VAL A 48 -1.16 6.77 -19.80
CA VAL A 48 -0.45 7.05 -18.54
C VAL A 48 0.79 6.17 -18.41
N VAL A 49 0.66 4.86 -18.67
CA VAL A 49 1.77 3.91 -18.61
C VAL A 49 2.88 4.28 -19.58
N HIS A 50 2.51 4.60 -20.83
CA HIS A 50 3.46 4.99 -21.85
C HIS A 50 4.23 6.26 -21.47
N GLU A 51 3.53 7.27 -20.93
CA GLU A 51 4.13 8.53 -20.51
C GLU A 51 5.07 8.35 -19.30
N LEU A 52 4.66 7.58 -18.29
CA LEU A 52 5.50 7.28 -17.13
C LEU A 52 6.74 6.45 -17.50
N ALA A 53 6.61 5.52 -18.45
CA ALA A 53 7.74 4.77 -18.97
C ALA A 53 8.74 5.67 -19.72
N ARG A 54 8.24 6.70 -20.43
CA ARG A 54 9.05 7.68 -21.15
C ARG A 54 9.86 8.58 -20.19
N THR A 55 9.29 8.95 -19.05
CA THR A 55 9.97 9.83 -18.06
C THR A 55 10.83 9.05 -17.06
N GLY A 56 10.51 7.78 -16.80
CA GLY A 56 11.20 6.93 -15.82
C GLY A 56 10.96 7.34 -14.37
N GLU A 57 9.93 8.16 -14.11
CA GLU A 57 9.67 8.75 -12.79
C GLU A 57 8.88 7.83 -11.86
N ALA A 58 8.03 6.97 -12.40
CA ALA A 58 7.28 5.98 -11.66
C ALA A 58 7.05 4.73 -12.51
N ARG A 59 6.81 3.60 -11.85
CA ARG A 59 6.34 2.37 -12.50
C ARG A 59 4.91 2.08 -12.06
N MET A 60 4.07 1.65 -12.97
CA MET A 60 2.75 1.12 -12.63
C MET A 60 2.93 -0.29 -12.06
N ALA A 61 2.59 -0.48 -10.80
CA ALA A 61 2.62 -1.77 -10.13
C ALA A 61 1.35 -2.58 -10.42
N PHE A 62 0.20 -1.91 -10.49
CA PHE A 62 -1.09 -2.54 -10.74
C PHE A 62 -2.07 -1.56 -11.39
N ALA A 63 -2.98 -2.09 -12.21
CA ALA A 63 -4.14 -1.34 -12.70
C ALA A 63 -5.33 -2.27 -12.95
N CYS A 64 -6.51 -1.77 -12.60
CA CYS A 64 -7.77 -2.42 -12.86
C CYS A 64 -8.76 -1.41 -13.44
N VAL A 65 -8.95 -1.47 -14.76
CA VAL A 65 -9.83 -0.56 -15.50
C VAL A 65 -11.29 -0.64 -15.02
N PRO A 66 -11.92 -1.82 -14.86
CA PRO A 66 -13.30 -1.90 -14.38
C PRO A 66 -13.52 -1.31 -12.98
N ALA A 67 -12.52 -1.44 -12.09
CA ALA A 67 -12.56 -0.83 -10.75
C ALA A 67 -12.10 0.62 -10.74
N GLY A 68 -11.56 1.12 -11.86
CA GLY A 68 -10.94 2.44 -11.96
C GLY A 68 -9.77 2.63 -11.00
N VAL A 69 -8.97 1.61 -10.70
CA VAL A 69 -7.85 1.70 -9.75
C VAL A 69 -6.52 1.62 -10.48
N MET A 70 -5.57 2.49 -10.12
CA MET A 70 -4.18 2.42 -10.54
C MET A 70 -3.27 2.54 -9.33
N VAL A 71 -2.21 1.73 -9.28
CA VAL A 71 -1.21 1.72 -8.21
C VAL A 71 0.16 1.88 -8.83
N PHE A 72 0.93 2.80 -8.27
CA PHE A 72 2.24 3.20 -8.74
C PHE A 72 3.27 3.02 -7.63
N GLU A 73 4.49 2.72 -8.05
CA GLU A 73 5.65 2.58 -7.17
C GLU A 73 6.83 3.42 -7.68
N PRO A 74 7.70 3.89 -6.76
CA PRO A 74 8.90 4.62 -7.14
C PRO A 74 9.88 3.74 -7.92
N THR A 75 10.54 4.35 -8.91
CA THR A 75 11.76 3.77 -9.48
C THR A 75 12.92 3.92 -8.48
N PRO A 76 14.03 3.13 -8.59
CA PRO A 76 15.08 3.05 -7.56
C PRO A 76 15.73 4.37 -7.13
N ASN A 77 15.58 5.45 -7.89
CA ASN A 77 16.14 6.79 -7.63
C ASN A 77 15.06 7.84 -7.32
N ARG A 78 13.84 7.43 -6.99
CA ARG A 78 12.70 8.32 -6.71
C ARG A 78 12.12 8.02 -5.33
N ASN A 79 11.62 9.07 -4.69
CA ASN A 79 10.87 8.95 -3.44
C ASN A 79 9.35 9.03 -3.72
N ARG A 80 8.54 8.74 -2.71
CA ARG A 80 7.07 8.79 -2.80
C ARG A 80 6.58 10.13 -3.33
N ASP A 81 7.07 11.23 -2.78
CA ASP A 81 6.53 12.56 -3.09
C ASP A 81 6.77 12.94 -4.56
N ALA A 82 7.92 12.55 -5.11
CA ALA A 82 8.21 12.70 -6.54
C ALA A 82 7.27 11.85 -7.41
N VAL A 83 6.95 10.62 -6.98
CA VAL A 83 5.97 9.76 -7.67
C VAL A 83 4.58 10.38 -7.65
N VAL A 84 4.12 10.85 -6.49
CA VAL A 84 2.81 11.48 -6.33
C VAL A 84 2.68 12.67 -7.28
N LEU A 85 3.68 13.56 -7.30
CA LEU A 85 3.67 14.73 -8.17
C LEU A 85 3.71 14.34 -9.65
N SER A 86 4.60 13.43 -10.04
CA SER A 86 4.74 12.96 -11.42
C SER A 86 3.46 12.32 -11.95
N VAL A 87 2.92 11.36 -11.19
CA VAL A 87 1.72 10.62 -11.56
C VAL A 87 0.51 11.55 -11.58
N ALA A 88 0.36 12.46 -10.60
CA ALA A 88 -0.72 13.44 -10.62
C ALA A 88 -0.67 14.33 -11.87
N ASN A 89 0.52 14.82 -12.25
CA ASN A 89 0.69 15.62 -13.47
C ASN A 89 0.32 14.84 -14.74
N VAL A 90 0.78 13.58 -14.84
CA VAL A 90 0.46 12.72 -16.01
C VAL A 90 -1.03 12.40 -16.07
N LEU A 91 -1.65 12.09 -14.93
CA LEU A 91 -3.08 11.84 -14.88
C LEU A 91 -3.88 13.08 -15.25
N GLU A 92 -3.60 14.24 -14.66
CA GLU A 92 -4.30 15.50 -14.98
C GLU A 92 -4.14 15.92 -16.45
N ALA A 93 -3.04 15.55 -17.10
CA ALA A 93 -2.84 15.79 -18.54
C ALA A 93 -3.65 14.85 -19.45
N ARG A 94 -4.12 13.70 -18.93
CA ARG A 94 -4.81 12.65 -19.70
C ARG A 94 -6.26 12.45 -19.31
N THR A 95 -6.64 12.91 -18.12
CA THR A 95 -7.98 12.81 -17.56
C THR A 95 -8.37 14.11 -16.86
N HIS A 96 -9.66 14.27 -16.56
CA HIS A 96 -10.14 15.39 -15.76
C HIS A 96 -9.78 15.19 -14.30
N ARG A 97 -9.15 16.19 -13.67
CA ARG A 97 -8.75 16.19 -12.25
C ARG A 97 -9.87 15.75 -11.30
N GLU A 98 -11.11 16.12 -11.62
CA GLU A 98 -12.32 15.80 -10.84
C GLU A 98 -12.61 14.30 -10.75
N ARG A 99 -12.07 13.49 -11.67
CA ARG A 99 -12.21 12.03 -11.67
C ARG A 99 -11.15 11.33 -10.83
N ILE A 100 -10.09 12.03 -10.42
CA ILE A 100 -8.94 11.46 -9.72
C ILE A 100 -9.13 11.62 -8.21
N LEU A 101 -9.08 10.50 -7.49
CA LEU A 101 -9.10 10.46 -6.04
C LEU A 101 -7.91 9.65 -5.54
N GLU A 102 -7.01 10.26 -4.77
CA GLU A 102 -6.01 9.50 -4.02
C GLU A 102 -6.72 8.64 -2.98
N ILE A 103 -6.35 7.36 -2.92
CA ILE A 103 -6.92 6.39 -1.99
C ILE A 103 -5.79 5.74 -1.19
N PRO A 104 -5.92 5.60 0.14
CA PRO A 104 -4.94 4.91 0.95
C PRO A 104 -5.18 3.39 0.85
N LEU A 105 -4.92 2.80 -0.32
CA LEU A 105 -5.00 1.35 -0.53
C LEU A 105 -3.62 0.72 -0.60
N SER A 106 -3.49 -0.45 0.02
CA SER A 106 -2.39 -1.37 -0.28
C SER A 106 -2.59 -2.02 -1.65
N LEU A 107 -1.55 -2.68 -2.16
CA LEU A 107 -1.67 -3.48 -3.38
C LEU A 107 -2.74 -4.58 -3.25
N ALA A 108 -2.79 -5.25 -2.09
CA ALA A 108 -3.76 -6.30 -1.80
C ALA A 108 -5.21 -5.78 -1.84
N ASP A 109 -5.45 -4.58 -1.29
CA ASP A 109 -6.79 -3.99 -1.32
C ASP A 109 -7.21 -3.59 -2.74
N ALA A 110 -6.25 -3.12 -3.56
CA ALA A 110 -6.50 -2.81 -4.97
C ALA A 110 -6.87 -4.05 -5.79
N GLU A 111 -6.19 -5.18 -5.55
CA GLU A 111 -6.50 -6.47 -6.17
C GLU A 111 -7.88 -6.99 -5.75
N ALA A 112 -8.22 -6.90 -4.46
CA ALA A 112 -9.53 -7.27 -3.94
C ALA A 112 -10.66 -6.45 -4.59
N ALA A 113 -10.50 -5.12 -4.66
CA ALA A 113 -11.45 -4.24 -5.33
C ALA A 113 -11.63 -4.60 -6.82
N CYS A 114 -10.56 -5.02 -7.48
CA CYS A 114 -10.63 -5.49 -8.87
C CYS A 114 -11.40 -6.80 -9.01
N ALA A 115 -11.16 -7.75 -8.11
CA ALA A 115 -11.87 -9.03 -8.09
C ALA A 115 -13.38 -8.82 -7.89
N GLU A 116 -13.77 -7.92 -7.00
CA GLU A 116 -15.18 -7.55 -6.80
C GLU A 116 -15.80 -6.91 -8.04
N ALA A 117 -15.10 -5.99 -8.70
CA ALA A 117 -15.59 -5.31 -9.90
C ALA A 117 -15.77 -6.28 -11.08
N ARG A 118 -14.91 -7.30 -11.19
CA ARG A 118 -14.99 -8.33 -12.24
C ARG A 118 -16.18 -9.28 -12.06
N ASN A 119 -16.63 -9.49 -10.83
CA ASN A 119 -17.70 -10.43 -10.50
C ASN A 119 -19.11 -9.79 -10.50
N ARG A 120 -19.23 -8.55 -10.98
CA ARG A 120 -20.50 -7.85 -11.19
C ARG A 120 -20.81 -7.78 -12.67
#